data_AF-A0A6H1WZJ1-F1
#
_entry.id   AF-A0A6H1WZJ1-F1
#
_cell.length_a   1.000
_cell.length_b   1.000
_cell.length_c   1.000
_cell.angle_alpha   90.00
_cell.angle_beta   90.00
_cell.angle_gamma   90.00
#
_symmetry.space_group_name_H-M   'P 1'
#
loop_
_entity.id
_entity.type
_entity.pdbx_description
1 polymer ?
#
loop_
_entity_poly.entity_id
_entity_poly.type
_entity_poly.pdbx_seq_one_letter_code
_entity_poly.pdbx_strand_id
1 'polypeptide(L)'
;MDIESKCKIKDISKCLVDEFKAHEISIEEFLNLGSNISTIELGNNPIIYKIDDSDFIQSLLSEDEKSEINITIEHLNKNIEGVDYSSYEYKISTGKLIVIILESIDGYTLSSFRMDGVGEFLFNCLSKFIGDDIEKTENPLDEVIEELNQFRPYGKFFK
;
A
#
# COMPACT_ATOMS: atom_id res chain seq x y z
N MET A 1 -21.45 -19.46 -15.78
CA MET A 1 -20.02 -19.67 -16.10
C MET A 1 -19.29 -19.30 -14.83
N ASP A 2 -18.76 -20.31 -14.15
CA ASP A 2 -18.29 -20.25 -12.77
C ASP A 2 -17.06 -19.35 -12.63
N ILE A 3 -17.16 -18.30 -11.82
CA ILE A 3 -15.99 -17.59 -11.31
C ILE A 3 -16.31 -17.24 -9.88
N GLU A 4 -15.79 -17.99 -8.92
CA GLU A 4 -15.61 -17.52 -7.55
C GLU A 4 -14.60 -18.43 -6.83
N SER A 5 -13.35 -18.42 -7.31
CA SER A 5 -12.22 -18.79 -6.46
C SER A 5 -12.04 -17.66 -5.45
N LYS A 6 -12.88 -17.65 -4.43
CA LYS A 6 -12.83 -16.73 -3.30
C LYS A 6 -11.58 -17.06 -2.46
N CYS A 7 -10.50 -16.28 -2.63
CA CYS A 7 -9.28 -16.47 -1.85
C CYS A 7 -9.55 -16.15 -0.38
N LYS A 8 -9.13 -17.05 0.51
CA LYS A 8 -9.31 -16.85 1.95
C LYS A 8 -8.29 -15.84 2.45
N ILE A 9 -8.72 -14.94 3.31
CA ILE A 9 -7.82 -13.96 3.94
C ILE A 9 -6.63 -14.65 4.60
N LYS A 10 -6.84 -15.79 5.26
CA LYS A 10 -5.76 -16.53 5.94
C LYS A 10 -4.64 -16.96 5.00
N ASP A 11 -4.96 -17.31 3.76
CA ASP A 11 -3.97 -17.75 2.78
C ASP A 11 -3.14 -16.55 2.29
N ILE A 12 -3.79 -15.39 2.12
CA ILE A 12 -3.16 -14.12 1.74
C ILE A 12 -2.30 -13.58 2.89
N SER A 13 -2.82 -13.57 4.12
CA SER A 13 -2.09 -13.23 5.34
C SER A 13 -0.81 -14.06 5.46
N LYS A 14 -0.90 -15.37 5.21
CA LYS A 14 0.26 -16.25 5.24
C LYS A 14 1.28 -15.89 4.16
N CYS A 15 0.85 -15.65 2.92
CA CYS A 15 1.72 -15.22 1.83
C CYS A 15 2.42 -13.89 2.17
N LEU A 16 1.69 -12.90 2.70
CA LEU A 16 2.24 -11.62 3.12
C LEU A 16 3.33 -11.75 4.18
N VAL A 17 3.12 -12.62 5.17
CA VAL A 17 4.10 -12.85 6.24
C VAL A 17 5.30 -13.65 5.73
N ASP A 18 5.05 -14.78 5.06
CA ASP A 18 6.09 -15.76 4.70
C ASP A 18 6.95 -15.28 3.52
N GLU A 19 6.35 -14.65 2.51
CA GLU A 19 7.03 -14.26 1.26
C GLU A 19 7.40 -12.77 1.24
N PHE A 20 6.54 -11.91 1.82
CA PHE A 20 6.71 -10.46 1.77
C PHE A 20 7.20 -9.84 3.08
N LYS A 21 7.56 -10.66 4.07
CA LYS A 21 8.04 -10.22 5.40
C LYS A 21 7.13 -9.19 6.06
N ALA A 22 5.84 -9.20 5.72
CA ALA A 22 4.90 -8.27 6.29
C ALA A 22 4.59 -8.68 7.73
N HIS A 23 4.36 -7.69 8.59
CA HIS A 23 3.89 -7.91 9.94
C HIS A 23 2.51 -7.27 10.12
N GLU A 24 1.62 -7.99 10.79
CA GLU A 24 0.31 -7.49 11.13
C GLU A 24 0.44 -6.39 12.20
N ILE A 25 -0.31 -5.30 12.03
CA ILE A 25 -0.39 -4.19 12.98
C ILE A 25 -1.83 -3.95 13.40
N SER A 26 -2.02 -3.41 14.60
CA SER A 26 -3.34 -3.03 15.07
C SER A 26 -3.86 -1.77 14.35
N ILE A 27 -5.19 -1.56 14.40
CA ILE A 27 -5.80 -0.32 13.90
C ILE A 27 -5.23 0.90 14.64
N GLU A 28 -5.01 0.79 15.96
CA GLU A 28 -4.41 1.88 16.76
C GLU A 28 -2.99 2.21 16.27
N GLU A 29 -2.16 1.19 16.03
CA GLU A 29 -0.82 1.38 15.48
C GLU A 29 -0.87 2.03 14.09
N PHE A 30 -1.78 1.58 13.22
CA PHE A 30 -1.96 2.17 11.89
C PHE A 30 -2.37 3.64 11.96
N LEU A 31 -3.35 3.99 12.78
CA LEU A 31 -3.80 5.37 12.97
C LEU A 31 -2.70 6.27 13.57
N ASN A 32 -1.78 5.69 14.34
CA ASN A 32 -0.62 6.39 14.89
C ASN A 32 0.52 6.60 13.88
N LEU A 33 0.47 6.00 12.68
CA LEU A 33 1.52 6.19 11.66
C LEU A 33 1.53 7.60 11.06
N GLY A 34 0.39 8.29 11.05
CA GLY A 34 0.28 9.64 10.49
C GLY A 34 -1.10 10.26 10.73
N SER A 35 -1.15 11.56 10.99
CA SER A 35 -2.38 12.28 11.30
C SER A 35 -3.40 12.30 10.16
N ASN A 36 -2.98 12.12 8.91
CA ASN A 36 -3.88 12.08 7.75
C ASN A 36 -4.57 10.72 7.57
N ILE A 37 -4.00 9.66 8.16
CA ILE A 37 -4.52 8.28 8.10
C ILE A 37 -5.86 8.16 8.83
N SER A 38 -6.13 9.02 9.83
CA SER A 38 -7.38 9.00 10.59
C SER A 38 -8.63 9.31 9.77
N THR A 39 -8.48 9.75 8.51
CA THR A 39 -9.58 10.00 7.56
C THR A 39 -9.90 8.77 6.71
N ILE A 40 -9.10 7.71 6.79
CA ILE A 40 -9.31 6.49 6.01
C ILE A 40 -10.46 5.72 6.64
N GLU A 41 -11.60 5.69 5.95
CA GLU A 41 -12.67 4.74 6.28
C GLU A 41 -12.13 3.31 6.09
N LEU A 42 -12.15 2.56 7.19
CA LEU A 42 -11.84 1.14 7.22
C LEU A 42 -13.15 0.37 7.25
N GLY A 43 -13.23 -0.71 6.47
CA GLY A 43 -14.35 -1.65 6.51
C GLY A 43 -14.50 -2.36 7.86
N ASN A 44 -15.49 -3.25 7.97
CA ASN A 44 -15.66 -4.06 9.17
C ASN A 44 -14.50 -5.08 9.30
N ASN A 45 -13.81 -5.07 10.44
CA ASN A 45 -12.70 -5.97 10.77
C ASN A 45 -11.56 -5.98 9.74
N PRO A 46 -10.89 -4.83 9.49
CA PRO A 46 -9.75 -4.78 8.59
C PRO A 46 -8.58 -5.56 9.19
N ILE A 47 -7.81 -6.24 8.35
CA ILE A 47 -6.51 -6.79 8.73
C ILE A 47 -5.44 -5.93 8.07
N ILE A 48 -4.57 -5.33 8.89
CA ILE A 48 -3.60 -4.36 8.44
C ILE A 48 -2.21 -4.97 8.55
N TYR A 49 -1.46 -4.93 7.45
CA TYR A 49 -0.08 -5.36 7.37
C TYR A 49 0.83 -4.20 7.02
N LYS A 50 2.06 -4.31 7.48
CA LYS A 50 3.12 -3.34 7.24
C LYS A 50 4.40 -4.04 6.81
N ILE A 51 5.14 -3.42 5.89
CA ILE A 51 6.50 -3.79 5.50
C ILE A 51 7.35 -2.52 5.66
N ASP A 52 8.39 -2.57 6.49
CA ASP A 52 9.28 -1.43 6.78
C ASP A 52 10.78 -1.79 6.69
N ASP A 53 11.10 -3.00 6.23
CA ASP A 53 12.45 -3.39 5.82
C ASP A 53 12.74 -2.73 4.45
N SER A 54 13.43 -1.60 4.47
CA SER A 54 13.76 -0.83 3.26
C SER A 54 14.59 -1.64 2.27
N ASP A 55 15.53 -2.47 2.73
CA ASP A 55 16.35 -3.29 1.83
C ASP A 55 15.50 -4.34 1.12
N PHE A 56 14.53 -4.91 1.84
CA PHE A 56 13.57 -5.82 1.26
C PHE A 56 12.65 -5.13 0.25
N ILE A 57 12.08 -3.97 0.59
CA ILE A 57 11.24 -3.20 -0.34
C ILE A 57 12.02 -2.91 -1.62
N GLN A 58 13.24 -2.37 -1.51
CA GLN A 58 14.10 -2.08 -2.66
C GLN A 58 14.42 -3.32 -3.52
N SER A 59 14.47 -4.51 -2.92
CA SER A 59 14.66 -5.76 -3.66
C SER A 59 13.45 -6.18 -4.50
N LEU A 60 12.25 -5.69 -4.16
CA LEU A 60 11.01 -5.97 -4.89
C LEU A 60 10.75 -4.97 -6.03
N LEU A 61 11.41 -3.82 -6.01
CA LEU A 61 11.18 -2.75 -6.97
C LEU A 61 11.93 -2.99 -8.29
N SER A 62 11.26 -2.63 -9.38
CA SER A 62 11.88 -2.46 -10.69
C SER A 62 12.86 -1.27 -10.68
N GLU A 63 13.74 -1.22 -11.68
CA GLU A 63 14.66 -0.08 -11.85
C GLU A 63 13.91 1.24 -12.13
N ASP A 64 12.75 1.16 -12.81
CA ASP A 64 11.90 2.31 -13.08
C ASP A 64 11.30 2.88 -11.77
N GLU A 65 10.74 2.02 -10.91
CA GLU A 65 10.23 2.43 -9.59
C GLU A 65 11.32 3.03 -8.71
N LYS A 66 12.54 2.46 -8.74
CA LYS A 66 13.68 3.04 -8.01
C LYS A 66 14.06 4.42 -8.53
N SER A 67 14.02 4.60 -9.86
CA SER A 67 14.27 5.89 -10.48
C SER A 67 13.24 6.93 -10.05
N GLU A 68 11.95 6.57 -10.06
CA GLU A 68 10.86 7.44 -9.60
C GLU A 68 11.01 7.83 -8.12
N ILE A 69 11.34 6.87 -7.24
CA ILE A 69 11.62 7.15 -5.83
C ILE A 69 12.78 8.14 -5.68
N ASN A 70 13.86 7.97 -6.44
CA ASN A 70 15.01 8.88 -6.37
C ASN A 70 14.62 10.29 -6.81
N ILE A 71 13.83 10.43 -7.88
CA ILE A 71 13.29 11.73 -8.32
C ILE A 71 12.45 12.37 -7.22
N THR A 72 11.56 11.59 -6.58
CA THR A 72 10.74 12.03 -5.45
C THR A 72 11.60 12.51 -4.28
N ILE A 73 12.60 11.73 -3.86
CA ILE A 73 13.53 12.10 -2.78
C ILE A 73 14.25 13.41 -3.12
N GLU A 74 14.76 13.54 -4.35
CA GLU A 74 15.43 14.76 -4.79
C GLU A 74 14.51 15.97 -4.76
N HIS A 75 13.28 15.82 -5.23
CA HIS A 75 12.28 16.88 -5.24
C HIS A 75 11.95 17.35 -3.83
N LEU A 76 11.67 16.41 -2.91
CA LEU A 76 11.36 16.71 -1.52
C LEU A 76 12.52 17.45 -0.84
N ASN A 77 13.76 16.99 -1.04
CA ASN A 77 14.94 17.61 -0.44
C ASN A 77 15.28 19.00 -1.01
N LYS A 78 14.96 19.27 -2.28
CA LYS A 78 15.28 20.54 -2.95
C LYS A 78 14.21 21.61 -2.76
N ASN A 79 12.93 21.21 -2.71
CA ASN A 79 11.82 22.15 -2.84
C ASN A 79 11.00 22.34 -1.56
N ILE A 80 11.17 21.48 -0.56
CA ILE A 80 10.41 21.54 0.69
C ILE A 80 11.37 21.80 1.85
N GLU A 81 11.27 22.98 2.46
CA GLU A 81 11.97 23.25 3.72
C GLU A 81 11.23 22.60 4.88
N GLY A 82 11.96 21.87 5.73
CA GLY A 82 11.38 21.24 6.93
C GLY A 82 10.62 19.94 6.66
N VAL A 83 10.97 19.19 5.61
CA VAL A 83 10.41 17.85 5.36
C VAL A 83 10.50 16.99 6.62
N ASP A 84 9.36 16.50 7.09
CA ASP A 84 9.33 15.49 8.13
C ASP A 84 9.64 14.12 7.52
N TYR A 85 10.92 13.74 7.58
CA TYR A 85 11.40 12.43 7.14
C TYR A 85 10.81 11.24 7.90
N SER A 86 10.16 11.49 9.04
CA SER A 86 9.50 10.48 9.85
C SER A 86 8.01 10.32 9.52
N SER A 87 7.43 11.24 8.74
CA SER A 87 6.04 11.22 8.32
C SER A 87 5.68 9.98 7.51
N TYR A 88 4.41 9.61 7.57
CA TYR A 88 3.86 8.49 6.82
C TYR A 88 4.04 8.70 5.30
N GLU A 89 3.66 9.87 4.82
CA GLU A 89 3.67 10.26 3.41
C GLU A 89 5.09 10.19 2.83
N TYR A 90 6.08 10.68 3.58
CA TYR A 90 7.48 10.56 3.18
C TYR A 90 7.90 9.10 3.07
N LYS A 91 7.57 8.27 4.07
CA LYS A 91 8.01 6.86 4.09
C LYS A 91 7.40 6.04 2.95
N ILE A 92 6.11 6.22 2.66
CA ILE A 92 5.45 5.48 1.56
C ILE A 92 5.94 5.95 0.18
N SER A 93 6.14 7.26 -0.01
CA SER A 93 6.59 7.84 -1.30
C SER A 93 8.06 7.59 -1.60
N THR A 94 8.86 7.29 -0.58
CA THR A 94 10.30 7.01 -0.73
C THR A 94 10.67 5.54 -0.63
N GLY A 95 9.67 4.64 -0.72
CA GLY A 95 9.89 3.19 -0.70
C GLY A 95 10.48 2.66 0.61
N LYS A 96 10.18 3.32 1.73
CA LYS A 96 10.59 2.89 3.08
C LYS A 96 9.48 2.17 3.84
N LEU A 97 8.24 2.28 3.36
CA LEU A 97 7.07 1.72 4.00
C LEU A 97 6.06 1.28 2.94
N ILE A 98 5.53 0.08 3.12
CA ILE A 98 4.32 -0.38 2.45
C ILE A 98 3.29 -0.72 3.54
N VAL A 99 2.06 -0.26 3.36
CA VAL A 99 0.92 -0.66 4.20
C VAL A 99 -0.13 -1.33 3.34
N ILE A 100 -0.67 -2.44 3.82
CA ILE A 100 -1.66 -3.25 3.12
C ILE A 100 -2.85 -3.43 4.04
N ILE A 101 -4.05 -3.14 3.57
CA ILE A 101 -5.29 -3.31 4.32
C ILE A 101 -6.12 -4.34 3.56
N LEU A 102 -6.40 -5.46 4.21
CA LEU A 102 -7.28 -6.51 3.70
C LEU A 102 -8.65 -6.37 4.35
N GLU A 103 -9.71 -6.43 3.54
CA GLU A 103 -11.08 -6.29 4.02
C GLU A 103 -11.92 -7.49 3.60
N SER A 104 -12.86 -7.86 4.47
CA SER A 104 -13.78 -8.97 4.24
C SER A 104 -15.18 -8.64 4.73
N ILE A 105 -16.17 -8.90 3.87
CA ILE A 105 -17.58 -8.77 4.22
C ILE A 105 -18.04 -9.94 5.10
N ASP A 106 -17.55 -11.14 4.85
CA ASP A 106 -17.96 -12.37 5.55
C ASP A 106 -17.00 -12.79 6.68
N GLY A 107 -15.87 -12.10 6.85
CA GLY A 107 -14.80 -12.39 7.81
C GLY A 107 -13.86 -13.53 7.40
N TYR A 108 -14.03 -14.11 6.21
CA TYR A 108 -13.25 -15.28 5.76
C TYR A 108 -12.61 -15.07 4.39
N THR A 109 -13.33 -14.43 3.48
CA THR A 109 -12.99 -14.23 2.08
C THR A 109 -12.53 -12.80 1.84
N LEU A 110 -11.44 -12.62 1.10
CA LEU A 110 -11.02 -11.28 0.68
C LEU A 110 -12.10 -10.64 -0.21
N SER A 111 -12.57 -9.46 0.19
CA SER A 111 -13.56 -8.68 -0.56
C SER A 111 -12.92 -7.50 -1.28
N SER A 112 -11.96 -6.84 -0.65
CA SER A 112 -11.19 -5.71 -1.17
C SER A 112 -9.83 -5.64 -0.49
N PHE A 113 -8.87 -4.96 -1.11
CA PHE A 113 -7.65 -4.54 -0.43
C PHE A 113 -7.26 -3.11 -0.82
N ARG A 114 -6.51 -2.46 0.07
CA ARG A 114 -5.76 -1.24 -0.22
C ARG A 114 -4.29 -1.51 -0.03
N MET A 115 -3.44 -0.91 -0.86
CA MET A 115 -2.01 -0.85 -0.63
C MET A 115 -1.55 0.60 -0.75
N ASP A 116 -0.85 1.10 0.25
CA ASP A 116 -0.14 2.38 0.19
C ASP A 116 1.37 2.09 0.12
N GLY A 117 2.11 2.84 -0.71
CA GLY A 117 3.55 2.67 -0.94
C GLY A 117 3.90 2.14 -2.32
N VAL A 118 5.18 2.20 -2.67
CA VAL A 118 5.72 1.77 -3.97
C VAL A 118 5.93 0.26 -3.94
N GLY A 119 5.50 -0.47 -4.97
CA GLY A 119 5.66 -1.91 -5.03
C GLY A 119 4.70 -2.59 -6.01
N GLU A 120 4.88 -2.33 -7.30
CA GLU A 120 4.04 -2.86 -8.38
C GLU A 120 3.94 -4.39 -8.35
N PHE A 121 5.07 -5.07 -8.11
CA PHE A 121 5.11 -6.52 -8.06
C PHE A 121 4.17 -7.08 -6.98
N LEU A 122 4.25 -6.54 -5.76
CA LEU A 122 3.40 -6.93 -4.65
C LEU A 122 1.93 -6.58 -4.94
N PHE A 123 1.68 -5.39 -5.47
CA PHE A 123 0.34 -4.95 -5.87
C PHE A 123 -0.30 -5.93 -6.87
N ASN A 124 0.45 -6.32 -7.90
CA ASN A 124 0.00 -7.27 -8.92
C ASN A 124 -0.20 -8.68 -8.34
N CYS A 125 0.62 -9.11 -7.39
CA CYS A 125 0.40 -10.37 -6.66
C CYS A 125 -0.91 -10.32 -5.86
N LEU A 126 -1.19 -9.22 -5.16
CA LEU A 126 -2.43 -9.07 -4.38
C LEU A 126 -3.68 -9.04 -5.27
N SER A 127 -3.59 -8.36 -6.42
CA SER A 127 -4.68 -8.27 -7.41
C SER A 127 -5.12 -9.64 -7.93
N LYS A 128 -4.18 -10.56 -8.14
CA LYS A 128 -4.47 -11.94 -8.56
C LYS A 128 -5.33 -12.71 -7.56
N PHE A 129 -5.32 -12.35 -6.28
CA PHE A 129 -6.15 -13.02 -5.27
C PHE A 129 -7.62 -12.56 -5.28
N ILE A 130 -7.91 -11.39 -5.85
CA ILE A 130 -9.28 -10.84 -5.98
C ILE A 130 -9.96 -11.26 -7.30
N GLY A 131 -9.18 -11.50 -8.36
CA GLY A 131 -9.68 -11.86 -9.70
C GLY A 131 -9.46 -10.74 -10.72
N ASP A 132 -9.47 -11.09 -12.02
CA ASP A 132 -8.88 -10.31 -13.13
C ASP A 132 -9.58 -8.98 -13.52
N ASP A 133 -10.67 -8.57 -12.86
CA ASP A 133 -11.38 -7.32 -13.20
C ASP A 133 -11.15 -6.25 -12.11
N ILE A 134 -9.92 -5.74 -12.02
CA ILE A 134 -9.60 -4.59 -11.15
C ILE A 134 -9.15 -3.41 -12.04
N GLU A 135 -10.01 -2.42 -12.19
CA GLU A 135 -9.63 -1.12 -12.75
C GLU A 135 -8.87 -0.30 -11.68
N LYS A 136 -7.73 0.30 -12.06
CA LYS A 136 -7.01 1.27 -11.23
C LYS A 136 -7.90 2.50 -11.00
N THR A 137 -8.33 2.73 -9.76
CA THR A 137 -8.91 4.01 -9.32
C THR A 137 -7.88 4.85 -8.57
N GLU A 138 -7.91 6.17 -8.80
CA GLU A 138 -6.98 7.15 -8.25
C GLU A 138 -6.99 7.13 -6.70
N ASN A 139 -5.80 7.19 -6.11
CA ASN A 139 -5.59 7.35 -4.67
C ASN A 139 -6.03 8.76 -4.26
N PRO A 140 -6.72 9.00 -3.14
CA PRO A 140 -6.90 10.36 -2.63
C PRO A 140 -5.58 11.04 -2.24
N LEU A 141 -4.48 10.28 -2.09
CA LEU A 141 -3.13 10.84 -2.04
C LEU A 141 -2.61 11.25 -3.43
N ASP A 142 -3.17 10.75 -4.53
CA ASP A 142 -2.79 11.16 -5.89
C ASP A 142 -3.10 12.65 -6.12
N GLU A 143 -4.17 13.21 -5.56
CA GLU A 143 -4.42 14.66 -5.64
C GLU A 143 -3.38 15.48 -4.85
N VAL A 144 -2.98 15.00 -3.66
CA VAL A 144 -1.91 15.62 -2.85
C VAL A 144 -0.54 15.47 -3.52
N ILE A 145 -0.36 14.41 -4.31
CA ILE A 145 0.87 14.11 -5.04
C ILE A 145 0.86 14.70 -6.45
N GLU A 146 -0.30 15.05 -7.02
CA GLU A 146 -0.42 15.89 -8.22
C GLU A 146 0.10 17.30 -7.92
N GLU A 147 -0.07 17.80 -6.69
CA GLU A 147 0.64 19.02 -6.23
C GLU A 147 2.17 18.80 -6.10
N LEU A 148 2.65 17.55 -6.00
CA LEU A 148 4.07 17.13 -6.00
C LEU A 148 4.59 16.67 -7.39
N ASN A 149 3.73 16.72 -8.42
CA ASN A 149 3.98 16.68 -9.86
C ASN A 149 4.65 15.48 -10.54
N GLN A 150 5.10 14.38 -9.92
CA GLN A 150 5.60 13.21 -10.68
C GLN A 150 5.40 11.81 -10.07
N PHE A 151 4.66 11.65 -8.98
CA PHE A 151 4.50 10.34 -8.35
C PHE A 151 3.02 9.94 -8.29
N ARG A 152 2.68 8.67 -8.56
CA ARG A 152 1.30 8.16 -8.45
C ARG A 152 1.34 6.86 -7.63
N PRO A 153 1.21 6.90 -6.30
CA PRO A 153 1.11 5.67 -5.53
C PRO A 153 -0.15 4.90 -5.91
N TYR A 154 -0.01 3.57 -6.00
CA TYR A 154 -1.10 2.66 -6.32
C TYR A 154 -2.31 2.92 -5.39
N GLY A 155 -3.48 3.14 -6.01
CA GLY A 155 -4.69 3.64 -5.32
C GLY A 155 -5.48 2.62 -4.51
N LYS A 156 -6.75 2.95 -4.21
CA LYS A 156 -7.72 2.10 -3.50
C LYS A 156 -8.60 1.32 -4.48
N PHE A 157 -9.05 0.12 -4.09
CA PHE A 157 -9.86 -0.78 -4.92
C PHE A 157 -11.17 -1.18 -4.24
N PHE A 158 -12.26 -1.02 -4.98
CA PHE A 158 -13.60 -1.49 -4.60
C PHE A 158 -14.21 -2.27 -5.77
N LYS A 159 -15.14 -3.17 -5.46
CA LYS A 159 -16.02 -3.84 -6.43
C LYS A 159 -17.36 -3.11 -6.50
#